data_AF-A0A925RZ88-F1
#
_entry.id   AF-A0A925RZ88-F1
#
_cell.length_a   1.000
_cell.length_b   1.000
_cell.length_c   1.000
_cell.angle_alpha   90.00
_cell.angle_beta   90.00
_cell.angle_gamma   90.00
#
_symmetry.space_group_name_H-M   'P 1'
#
loop_
_entity.id
_entity.type
_entity.pdbx_description
1 polymer ?
#
loop_
_entity_poly.entity_id
_entity_poly.type
_entity_poly.pdbx_seq_one_letter_code
_entity_poly.pdbx_strand_id
1 'polypeptide(L)'
;GLAAILFKWFADVILESISGYYNKQVDTSFRMGMVWFIFSEVMFFAAFFGALFYARQLAMPWLGGYGDGVMTNSVLWPGFSAGWPSNGPGAVGGAFQTIPAWGLPLLNTLILLSSGVTVTIAHHALKAGHRKQLLIFLGATVLLGAMFLLFQAEEYIHAYKELNLTLGSGIYGSTFFMLTGFHGAHVTLGTIMLAIIWLRCLKGHFSKDDHFAFEAVAWYWHFVDVVWLGLFLFVYVL
;
A
#
# COMPACT_ATOMS: atom_id res chain seq x y z
N GLY A 1 -13.83 -4.24 22.80
CA GLY A 1 -13.89 -4.01 21.35
C GLY A 1 -12.68 -4.61 20.66
N LEU A 2 -12.74 -4.82 19.33
CA LEU A 2 -11.70 -5.49 18.55
C LEU A 2 -10.29 -4.92 18.79
N ALA A 3 -10.14 -3.59 18.82
CA ALA A 3 -8.85 -2.95 19.07
C ALA A 3 -8.22 -3.34 20.42
N ALA A 4 -9.02 -3.47 21.48
CA ALA A 4 -8.54 -3.90 22.79
C ALA A 4 -8.11 -5.37 22.79
N ILE A 5 -8.82 -6.22 22.04
CA ILE A 5 -8.46 -7.64 21.87
C ILE A 5 -7.12 -7.76 21.14
N LEU A 6 -6.97 -7.06 20.02
CA LEU A 6 -5.71 -7.05 19.26
C LEU A 6 -4.55 -6.49 20.09
N PHE A 7 -4.76 -5.39 20.81
CA PHE A 7 -3.75 -4.81 21.68
C PHE A 7 -3.29 -5.81 22.74
N LYS A 8 -4.23 -6.47 23.43
CA LYS A 8 -3.90 -7.48 24.45
C LYS A 8 -3.18 -8.67 23.83
N TRP A 9 -3.67 -9.19 22.70
CA TRP A 9 -3.05 -10.33 22.03
C TRP A 9 -1.61 -10.02 21.60
N PHE A 10 -1.36 -8.86 20.95
CA PHE A 10 0.00 -8.48 20.59
C PHE A 10 0.91 -8.26 21.81
N ALA A 11 0.37 -7.73 22.92
CA ALA A 11 1.12 -7.60 24.16
C ALA A 11 1.52 -8.98 24.71
N ASP A 12 0.59 -9.94 24.74
CA ASP A 12 0.84 -11.30 25.21
C ASP A 12 1.93 -11.99 24.35
N VAL A 13 1.84 -11.90 23.01
CA VAL A 13 2.86 -12.44 22.09
C VAL A 13 4.24 -11.80 22.32
N ILE A 14 4.29 -10.50 22.59
CA ILE A 14 5.56 -9.81 22.91
C ILE A 14 6.14 -10.34 24.22
N LEU A 15 5.31 -10.52 25.25
CA LEU A 15 5.73 -11.03 26.56
C LEU A 15 6.23 -12.47 26.46
N GLU A 16 5.54 -13.33 25.72
CA GLU A 16 5.94 -14.71 25.46
C GLU A 16 7.31 -14.77 24.76
N SER A 17 7.50 -13.92 23.74
CA SER A 17 8.77 -13.79 23.02
C SER A 17 9.92 -13.40 23.95
N ILE A 18 9.73 -12.39 24.80
CA ILE A 18 10.77 -11.91 25.74
C ILE A 18 11.04 -12.94 26.85
N SER A 19 10.04 -13.75 27.21
CA SER A 19 10.19 -14.81 28.22
C SER A 19 10.96 -16.04 27.72
N GLY A 20 11.30 -16.08 26.43
CA GLY A 20 12.08 -17.19 25.85
C GLY A 20 11.28 -18.47 25.61
N TYR A 21 9.95 -18.40 25.55
CA TYR A 21 9.10 -19.57 25.30
C TYR A 21 9.20 -20.12 23.87
N TYR A 22 9.69 -19.32 22.92
CA TYR A 22 9.75 -19.71 21.51
C TYR A 22 11.03 -20.47 21.17
N ASN A 23 10.86 -21.67 20.63
CA ASN A 23 11.96 -22.47 20.09
C ASN A 23 12.11 -22.27 18.57
N LYS A 24 13.13 -22.88 17.95
CA LYS A 24 13.40 -22.75 16.50
C LYS A 24 12.24 -23.19 15.60
N GLN A 25 11.46 -24.19 16.03
CA GLN A 25 10.30 -24.65 15.25
C GLN A 25 9.21 -23.58 15.23
N VAL A 26 8.96 -22.93 16.38
CA VAL A 26 8.01 -21.82 16.48
C VAL A 26 8.46 -20.62 15.64
N ASP A 27 9.73 -20.24 15.70
CA ASP A 27 10.29 -19.17 14.85
C ASP A 27 10.11 -19.47 13.35
N THR A 28 10.41 -20.70 12.93
CA THR A 28 10.21 -21.14 11.54
C THR A 28 8.73 -21.06 11.14
N SER A 29 7.82 -21.47 12.04
CA SER A 29 6.39 -21.38 11.81
C SER A 29 5.92 -19.93 11.63
N PHE A 30 6.37 -19.01 12.49
CA PHE A 30 6.02 -17.59 12.36
C PHE A 30 6.56 -16.97 11.07
N ARG A 31 7.78 -17.32 10.66
CA ARG A 31 8.36 -16.88 9.37
C ARG A 31 7.52 -17.35 8.19
N MET A 32 7.14 -18.62 8.16
CA MET A 32 6.25 -19.16 7.12
C MET A 32 4.87 -18.47 7.15
N GLY A 33 4.31 -18.25 8.33
CA GLY A 33 3.05 -17.53 8.50
C GLY A 33 3.09 -16.12 7.91
N MET A 34 4.18 -15.39 8.17
CA MET A 34 4.36 -14.05 7.60
C MET A 34 4.51 -14.08 6.07
N VAL A 35 5.23 -15.06 5.52
CA VAL A 35 5.35 -15.21 4.06
C VAL A 35 3.99 -15.49 3.41
N TRP A 36 3.20 -16.41 3.98
CA TRP A 36 1.86 -16.72 3.45
C TRP A 36 0.89 -15.55 3.61
N PHE A 37 0.99 -14.80 4.70
CA PHE A 37 0.23 -13.57 4.89
C PHE A 37 0.56 -12.56 3.78
N ILE A 38 1.84 -12.23 3.56
CA ILE A 38 2.26 -11.31 2.48
C ILE A 38 1.82 -11.83 1.11
N PHE A 39 1.95 -13.13 0.85
CA PHE A 39 1.48 -13.73 -0.40
C PHE A 39 -0.03 -13.50 -0.61
N SER A 40 -0.84 -13.67 0.44
CA SER A 40 -2.28 -13.39 0.36
C SER A 40 -2.58 -11.92 0.09
N GLU A 41 -1.80 -11.00 0.66
CA GLU A 41 -1.93 -9.56 0.38
C GLU A 41 -1.53 -9.22 -1.07
N VAL A 42 -0.51 -9.87 -1.62
CA VAL A 42 -0.15 -9.74 -3.05
C VAL A 42 -1.33 -10.18 -3.93
N MET A 43 -1.97 -11.31 -3.61
CA MET A 43 -3.15 -11.80 -4.36
C MET A 43 -4.35 -10.86 -4.23
N PHE A 44 -4.54 -10.26 -3.05
CA PHE A 44 -5.56 -9.23 -2.83
C PHE A 44 -5.35 -8.03 -3.75
N PHE A 45 -4.15 -7.44 -3.79
CA PHE A 45 -3.86 -6.34 -4.72
C PHE A 45 -3.91 -6.76 -6.18
N ALA A 46 -3.48 -7.98 -6.52
CA ALA A 46 -3.57 -8.51 -7.87
C ALA A 46 -5.02 -8.53 -8.41
N ALA A 47 -6.01 -8.77 -7.54
CA ALA A 47 -7.41 -8.68 -7.93
C ALA A 47 -7.82 -7.24 -8.31
N PHE A 48 -7.36 -6.22 -7.58
CA PHE A 48 -7.64 -4.82 -7.93
C PHE A 48 -6.91 -4.36 -9.20
N PHE A 49 -5.64 -4.73 -9.37
CA PHE A 49 -4.92 -4.47 -10.62
C PHE A 49 -5.54 -5.22 -11.79
N GLY A 50 -6.02 -6.44 -11.57
CA GLY A 50 -6.79 -7.22 -12.53
C GLY A 50 -8.09 -6.54 -12.93
N ALA A 51 -8.81 -5.95 -11.97
CA ALA A 51 -10.02 -5.16 -12.25
C ALA A 51 -9.71 -3.89 -13.06
N LEU A 52 -8.64 -3.16 -12.72
CA LEU A 52 -8.15 -2.02 -13.51
C LEU A 52 -7.79 -2.44 -14.94
N PHE A 53 -7.02 -3.50 -15.10
CA PHE A 53 -6.63 -4.05 -16.39
C PHE A 53 -7.86 -4.44 -17.21
N TYR A 54 -8.79 -5.20 -16.62
CA TYR A 54 -10.01 -5.64 -17.27
C TYR A 54 -10.86 -4.45 -17.73
N ALA A 55 -11.07 -3.48 -16.86
CA ALA A 55 -11.82 -2.28 -17.18
C ALA A 55 -11.18 -1.53 -18.35
N ARG A 56 -9.87 -1.28 -18.28
CA ARG A 56 -9.14 -0.44 -19.23
C ARG A 56 -8.89 -1.11 -20.58
N GLN A 57 -8.49 -2.38 -20.59
CA GLN A 57 -8.00 -3.07 -21.79
C GLN A 57 -9.08 -3.90 -22.49
N LEU A 58 -10.16 -4.25 -21.79
CA LEU A 58 -11.21 -5.10 -22.34
C LEU A 58 -12.56 -4.38 -22.34
N ALA A 59 -13.08 -4.04 -21.15
CA ALA A 59 -14.44 -3.53 -21.02
C ALA A 59 -14.64 -2.20 -21.76
N MET A 60 -13.71 -1.26 -21.61
CA MET A 60 -13.79 0.05 -22.26
C MET A 60 -13.70 -0.05 -23.80
N PRO A 61 -12.74 -0.77 -24.40
CA PRO A 61 -12.73 -1.02 -25.85
C PRO A 61 -14.01 -1.67 -26.38
N TRP A 62 -14.56 -2.68 -25.69
CA TRP A 62 -15.81 -3.32 -26.11
C TRP A 62 -16.99 -2.33 -26.08
N LEU A 63 -17.10 -1.52 -25.03
CA LEU A 63 -18.12 -0.46 -24.96
C LEU A 63 -17.93 0.60 -26.06
N GLY A 64 -16.69 0.86 -26.47
CA GLY A 64 -16.35 1.73 -27.60
C GLY A 64 -16.57 1.11 -28.98
N GLY A 65 -17.07 -0.12 -29.07
CA GLY A 65 -17.40 -0.78 -30.33
C GLY A 65 -16.31 -1.67 -30.92
N TYR A 66 -15.24 -1.98 -30.17
CA TYR A 66 -14.21 -2.92 -30.64
C TYR A 66 -14.69 -4.38 -30.60
N GLY A 67 -14.40 -5.15 -31.65
CA GLY A 67 -14.74 -6.58 -31.76
C GLY A 67 -16.25 -6.82 -31.70
N ASP A 68 -16.69 -7.69 -30.79
CA ASP A 68 -18.11 -8.02 -30.62
C ASP A 68 -18.95 -6.86 -30.03
N GLY A 69 -18.29 -5.78 -29.59
CA GLY A 69 -18.93 -4.61 -28.98
C GLY A 69 -19.65 -3.66 -29.95
N VAL A 70 -19.53 -3.85 -31.27
CA VAL A 70 -20.09 -2.92 -32.29
C VAL A 70 -21.59 -2.69 -32.09
N MET A 71 -22.36 -3.75 -31.84
CA MET A 71 -23.81 -3.64 -31.63
C MET A 71 -24.14 -2.97 -30.29
N THR A 72 -23.36 -3.26 -29.25
CA THR A 72 -23.49 -2.59 -27.94
C THR A 72 -23.27 -1.07 -28.07
N ASN A 73 -22.22 -0.66 -28.79
CA ASN A 73 -21.94 0.77 -29.00
C ASN A 73 -23.01 1.44 -29.85
N SER A 74 -23.35 0.86 -31.02
CA SER A 74 -24.32 1.48 -31.94
C SER A 74 -25.75 1.57 -31.38
N VAL A 75 -26.16 0.62 -30.53
CA VAL A 75 -27.53 0.57 -29.99
C VAL A 75 -27.63 1.21 -28.61
N LEU A 76 -26.73 0.89 -27.68
CA LEU A 76 -26.83 1.35 -26.29
C LEU A 76 -26.05 2.64 -26.01
N TRP A 77 -24.88 2.80 -26.63
CA TRP A 77 -23.96 3.91 -26.34
C TRP A 77 -23.53 4.67 -27.60
N PRO A 78 -24.49 5.15 -28.43
CA PRO A 78 -24.15 5.77 -29.70
C PRO A 78 -23.29 7.02 -29.48
N GLY A 79 -22.14 7.08 -30.17
CA GLY A 79 -21.20 8.19 -30.07
C GLY A 79 -20.22 8.11 -28.90
N PHE A 80 -20.27 7.06 -28.08
CA PHE A 80 -19.24 6.83 -27.07
C PHE A 80 -17.94 6.34 -27.72
N SER A 81 -16.83 6.99 -27.40
CA SER A 81 -15.48 6.56 -27.77
C SER A 81 -14.75 6.04 -26.54
N ALA A 82 -14.11 4.87 -26.67
CA ALA A 82 -13.26 4.36 -25.61
C ALA A 82 -12.04 5.26 -25.43
N GLY A 83 -11.79 5.66 -24.18
CA GLY A 83 -10.62 6.42 -23.77
C GLY A 83 -10.31 6.11 -22.31
N TRP A 84 -9.07 6.34 -21.89
CA TRP A 84 -8.67 6.25 -20.49
C TRP A 84 -7.81 7.46 -20.16
N PRO A 85 -8.01 8.13 -19.02
CA PRO A 85 -9.05 7.94 -17.99
C PRO A 85 -10.50 8.13 -18.48
N SER A 86 -11.49 7.46 -17.87
CA SER A 86 -12.91 7.61 -18.23
C SER A 86 -13.88 7.26 -17.09
N ASN A 87 -15.02 7.95 -17.05
CA ASN A 87 -16.18 7.62 -16.21
C ASN A 87 -17.24 6.76 -16.92
N GLY A 88 -16.89 6.21 -18.09
CA GLY A 88 -17.76 5.34 -18.89
C GLY A 88 -18.81 6.10 -19.73
N PRO A 89 -19.61 5.39 -20.53
CA PRO A 89 -20.54 6.00 -21.48
C PRO A 89 -21.68 6.78 -20.82
N GLY A 90 -22.01 6.46 -19.57
CA GLY A 90 -23.02 7.18 -18.79
C GLY A 90 -22.54 8.49 -18.17
N ALA A 91 -21.28 8.90 -18.40
CA ALA A 91 -20.68 10.10 -17.79
C ALA A 91 -20.88 10.18 -16.27
N VAL A 92 -20.76 9.04 -15.58
CA VAL A 92 -21.10 8.90 -14.16
C VAL A 92 -20.20 9.81 -13.31
N GLY A 93 -20.80 10.67 -12.48
CA GLY A 93 -20.07 11.64 -11.66
C GLY A 93 -19.60 12.90 -12.41
N GLY A 94 -19.94 13.06 -13.70
CA GLY A 94 -19.64 14.25 -14.48
C GLY A 94 -18.17 14.37 -14.91
N ALA A 95 -17.82 15.54 -15.47
CA ALA A 95 -16.46 15.81 -15.92
C ALA A 95 -15.49 15.88 -14.73
N PHE A 96 -14.32 15.27 -14.87
CA PHE A 96 -13.28 15.26 -13.85
C PHE A 96 -11.90 15.43 -14.50
N GLN A 97 -10.92 15.79 -13.70
CA GLN A 97 -9.50 15.82 -14.08
C GLN A 97 -8.72 14.79 -13.28
N THR A 98 -7.56 14.38 -13.79
CA THR A 98 -6.71 13.39 -13.15
C THR A 98 -5.55 14.03 -12.42
N ILE A 99 -4.99 13.30 -11.45
CA ILE A 99 -3.84 13.75 -10.70
C ILE A 99 -2.59 13.54 -11.57
N PRO A 100 -1.77 14.59 -11.81
CA PRO A 100 -0.55 14.46 -12.58
C PRO A 100 0.52 13.65 -11.82
N ALA A 101 1.12 12.66 -12.48
CA ALA A 101 2.12 11.77 -11.87
C ALA A 101 3.35 12.49 -11.30
N TRP A 102 3.81 13.55 -11.97
CA TRP A 102 5.11 14.18 -11.72
C TRP A 102 5.10 15.23 -10.59
N GLY A 103 3.99 15.35 -9.86
CA GLY A 103 3.86 16.21 -8.69
C GLY A 103 3.94 15.42 -7.38
N LEU A 104 2.87 15.49 -6.59
CA LEU A 104 2.75 14.77 -5.31
C LEU A 104 2.97 13.25 -5.43
N PRO A 105 2.45 12.53 -6.46
CA PRO A 105 2.69 11.09 -6.57
C PRO A 105 4.18 10.72 -6.69
N LEU A 106 4.95 11.48 -7.47
CA LEU A 106 6.40 11.28 -7.59
C LEU A 106 7.10 11.56 -6.26
N LEU A 107 6.73 12.65 -5.57
CA LEU A 107 7.30 12.97 -4.25
C LEU A 107 7.03 11.83 -3.25
N ASN A 108 5.79 11.32 -3.19
CA ASN A 108 5.41 10.18 -2.37
C ASN A 108 6.20 8.92 -2.72
N THR A 109 6.49 8.72 -4.00
CA THR A 109 7.35 7.62 -4.47
C THR A 109 8.77 7.75 -3.93
N LEU A 110 9.37 8.94 -4.00
CA LEU A 110 10.70 9.18 -3.44
C LEU A 110 10.73 9.01 -1.92
N ILE A 111 9.67 9.44 -1.22
CA ILE A 111 9.53 9.27 0.24
C ILE A 111 9.50 7.80 0.62
N LEU A 112 8.66 6.99 -0.02
CA LEU A 112 8.57 5.55 0.28
C LEU A 112 9.86 4.82 -0.06
N LEU A 113 10.46 5.06 -1.23
CA LEU A 113 11.74 4.45 -1.59
C LEU A 113 12.86 4.83 -0.60
N SER A 114 12.90 6.10 -0.18
CA SER A 114 13.83 6.55 0.85
C SER A 114 13.58 5.83 2.18
N SER A 115 12.32 5.62 2.56
CA SER A 115 11.93 4.89 3.77
C SER A 115 12.35 3.41 3.73
N GLY A 116 12.31 2.78 2.55
CA GLY A 116 12.80 1.44 2.28
C GLY A 116 14.32 1.33 2.48
N VAL A 117 15.07 2.34 2.02
CA VAL A 117 16.51 2.42 2.27
C VAL A 117 16.79 2.61 3.76
N THR A 118 16.08 3.49 4.46
CA THR A 118 16.32 3.73 5.89
C THR A 118 15.99 2.51 6.74
N VAL A 119 14.92 1.74 6.45
CA VAL A 119 14.62 0.51 7.21
C VAL A 119 15.66 -0.58 6.94
N THR A 120 16.18 -0.65 5.72
CA THR A 120 17.27 -1.57 5.37
C THR A 120 18.54 -1.23 6.15
N ILE A 121 18.91 0.05 6.25
CA ILE A 121 20.05 0.49 7.07
C ILE A 121 19.81 0.16 8.55
N ALA A 122 18.59 0.38 9.05
CA ALA A 122 18.23 0.04 10.43
C ALA A 122 18.40 -1.47 10.70
N HIS A 123 18.00 -2.32 9.75
CA HIS A 123 18.16 -3.78 9.86
C HIS A 123 19.64 -4.19 9.93
N HIS A 124 20.49 -3.64 9.06
CA HIS A 124 21.93 -3.91 9.11
C HIS A 124 22.55 -3.41 10.41
N ALA A 125 22.13 -2.24 10.90
CA ALA A 125 22.58 -1.70 12.18
C ALA A 125 22.17 -2.57 13.37
N LEU A 126 20.97 -3.17 13.35
CA LEU A 126 20.52 -4.14 14.36
C LEU A 126 21.46 -5.35 14.39
N LYS A 127 21.74 -5.96 13.23
CA LYS A 127 22.62 -7.13 13.11
C LYS A 127 24.07 -6.82 13.51
N ALA A 128 24.55 -5.61 13.24
CA ALA A 128 25.86 -5.12 13.66
C ALA A 128 25.92 -4.67 15.14
N GLY A 129 24.80 -4.65 15.86
CA GLY A 129 24.74 -4.14 17.25
C GLY A 129 24.86 -2.62 17.39
N HIS A 130 24.78 -1.86 16.29
CA HIS A 130 24.87 -0.40 16.27
C HIS A 130 23.54 0.26 16.71
N ARG A 131 23.27 0.26 18.02
CA ARG A 131 21.98 0.69 18.58
C ARG A 131 21.57 2.11 18.19
N LYS A 132 22.49 3.08 18.23
CA LYS A 132 22.18 4.48 17.87
C LYS A 132 21.74 4.59 16.41
N GLN A 133 22.44 3.92 15.51
CA GLN A 133 22.14 3.92 14.08
C GLN A 133 20.78 3.26 13.81
N LEU A 134 20.53 2.09 14.41
CA LEU A 134 19.24 1.40 14.37
C LEU A 134 18.08 2.34 14.71
N LEU A 135 18.17 3.02 15.87
CA LEU A 135 17.08 3.85 16.37
C LEU A 135 16.83 5.10 15.51
N ILE A 136 17.90 5.73 15.00
CA ILE A 136 17.78 6.92 14.14
C ILE A 136 17.14 6.55 12.81
N PHE A 137 17.65 5.52 12.13
CA PHE A 137 17.18 5.14 10.80
C PHE A 137 15.77 4.54 10.83
N LEU A 138 15.44 3.73 11.84
CA LEU A 138 14.08 3.22 12.01
C LEU A 138 13.09 4.33 12.34
N GLY A 139 13.49 5.30 13.19
CA GLY A 139 12.68 6.49 13.46
C GLY A 139 12.45 7.33 12.20
N ALA A 140 13.47 7.47 11.34
CA ALA A 140 13.34 8.13 10.04
C ALA A 140 12.34 7.40 9.12
N THR A 141 12.36 6.06 9.07
CA THR A 141 11.35 5.30 8.31
C THR A 141 9.94 5.60 8.79
N VAL A 142 9.69 5.60 10.11
CA VAL A 142 8.37 5.91 10.68
C VAL A 142 7.90 7.32 10.30
N LEU A 143 8.80 8.31 10.38
CA LEU A 143 8.49 9.69 10.00
C LEU A 143 8.19 9.83 8.50
N LEU A 144 8.95 9.14 7.64
CA LEU A 144 8.70 9.13 6.19
C LEU A 144 7.38 8.45 5.86
N GLY A 145 7.04 7.33 6.51
CA GLY A 145 5.74 6.67 6.38
C GLY A 145 4.57 7.58 6.79
N ALA A 146 4.70 8.30 7.90
CA ALA A 146 3.71 9.27 8.33
C ALA A 146 3.59 10.45 7.33
N MET A 147 4.71 10.93 6.80
CA MET A 147 4.73 12.00 5.79
C MET A 147 4.03 11.58 4.50
N PHE A 148 4.26 10.36 4.03
CA PHE A 148 3.55 9.80 2.88
C PHE A 148 2.03 9.84 3.10
N LEU A 149 1.54 9.42 4.27
CA LEU A 149 0.10 9.41 4.58
C LEU A 149 -0.50 10.82 4.60
N LEU A 150 0.24 11.81 5.09
CA LEU A 150 -0.20 13.21 5.07
C LEU A 150 -0.34 13.72 3.63
N PHE A 151 0.67 13.51 2.78
CA PHE A 151 0.59 13.92 1.38
C PHE A 151 -0.47 13.14 0.60
N GLN A 152 -0.69 11.86 0.92
CA GLN A 152 -1.78 11.07 0.32
C GLN A 152 -3.16 11.63 0.71
N ALA A 153 -3.33 12.10 1.95
CA ALA A 153 -4.56 12.74 2.38
C ALA A 153 -4.80 14.09 1.67
N GLU A 154 -3.76 14.91 1.53
CA GLU A 154 -3.82 16.16 0.77
C GLU A 154 -4.16 15.93 -0.70
N GLU A 155 -3.59 14.90 -1.32
CA GLU A 155 -3.92 14.49 -2.69
C GLU A 155 -5.40 14.14 -2.84
N TYR A 156 -5.97 13.41 -1.87
CA TYR A 156 -7.41 13.07 -1.89
C TYR A 156 -8.29 14.30 -1.68
N ILE A 157 -7.90 15.21 -0.80
CA ILE A 157 -8.62 16.47 -0.60
C ILE A 157 -8.62 17.28 -1.90
N HIS A 158 -7.48 17.39 -2.57
CA HIS A 158 -7.34 18.08 -3.85
C HIS A 158 -8.17 17.40 -4.96
N ALA A 159 -8.13 16.07 -5.06
CA ALA A 159 -8.91 15.31 -6.03
C ALA A 159 -10.42 15.58 -5.90
N TYR A 160 -10.94 15.55 -4.67
CA TYR A 160 -12.35 15.76 -4.40
C TYR A 160 -12.80 17.20 -4.61
N LYS A 161 -11.99 18.19 -4.20
CA LYS A 161 -12.38 19.60 -4.22
C LYS A 161 -12.14 20.29 -5.55
N GLU A 162 -10.99 20.05 -6.17
CA GLU A 162 -10.51 20.82 -7.31
C GLU A 162 -10.66 20.05 -8.63
N LEU A 163 -10.54 18.72 -8.62
CA LEU A 163 -10.54 17.90 -9.83
C LEU A 163 -11.89 17.23 -10.12
N ASN A 164 -12.85 17.32 -9.20
CA ASN A 164 -14.10 16.55 -9.22
C ASN A 164 -13.87 15.03 -9.41
N LEU A 165 -12.70 14.54 -8.99
CA LEU A 165 -12.32 13.14 -9.00
C LEU A 165 -12.70 12.56 -7.65
N THR A 166 -13.78 11.79 -7.63
CA THR A 166 -14.36 11.17 -6.44
C THR A 166 -14.53 9.66 -6.65
N LEU A 167 -14.83 8.93 -5.58
CA LEU A 167 -15.28 7.53 -5.67
C LEU A 167 -16.46 7.34 -6.64
N GLY A 168 -17.28 8.38 -6.85
CA GLY A 168 -18.44 8.38 -7.75
C GLY A 168 -18.13 8.76 -9.20
N SER A 169 -16.88 9.11 -9.54
CA SER A 169 -16.47 9.52 -10.90
C SER A 169 -16.29 8.32 -11.85
N GLY A 170 -17.26 7.40 -11.82
CA GLY A 170 -17.34 6.21 -12.65
C GLY A 170 -16.21 5.20 -12.41
N ILE A 171 -15.85 4.48 -13.47
CA ILE A 171 -14.89 3.37 -13.38
C ILE A 171 -13.48 3.83 -13.03
N TYR A 172 -13.03 4.99 -13.55
CA TYR A 172 -11.72 5.54 -13.19
C TYR A 172 -11.65 5.95 -11.71
N GLY A 173 -12.61 6.75 -11.23
CA GLY A 173 -12.62 7.18 -9.83
C GLY A 173 -12.69 6.02 -8.84
N SER A 174 -13.60 5.08 -9.07
CA SER A 174 -13.74 3.88 -8.23
C SER A 174 -12.46 3.03 -8.20
N THR A 175 -11.86 2.71 -9.35
CA THR A 175 -10.61 1.93 -9.39
C THR A 175 -9.43 2.68 -8.79
N PHE A 176 -9.29 3.98 -9.05
CA PHE A 176 -8.27 4.85 -8.47
C PHE A 176 -8.30 4.78 -6.94
N PHE A 177 -9.40 5.19 -6.31
CA PHE A 177 -9.50 5.30 -4.85
C PHE A 177 -9.50 3.95 -4.14
N MET A 178 -9.99 2.88 -4.76
CA MET A 178 -9.91 1.54 -4.16
C MET A 178 -8.47 1.03 -4.14
N LEU A 179 -7.73 1.18 -5.24
CA LEU A 179 -6.32 0.78 -5.34
C LEU A 179 -5.43 1.59 -4.39
N THR A 180 -5.48 2.92 -4.49
CA THR A 180 -4.64 3.81 -3.67
C THR A 180 -5.11 3.84 -2.22
N GLY A 181 -6.42 3.70 -1.96
CA GLY A 181 -6.99 3.72 -0.62
C GLY A 181 -6.63 2.48 0.20
N PHE A 182 -6.75 1.29 -0.38
CA PHE A 182 -6.28 0.07 0.29
C PHE A 182 -4.78 0.10 0.50
N HIS A 183 -4.00 0.61 -0.44
CA HIS A 183 -2.56 0.81 -0.22
C HIS A 183 -2.28 1.77 0.93
N GLY A 184 -2.97 2.91 1.00
CA GLY A 184 -2.88 3.84 2.13
C GLY A 184 -3.23 3.20 3.48
N ALA A 185 -4.21 2.30 3.51
CA ALA A 185 -4.52 1.51 4.71
C ALA A 185 -3.36 0.57 5.11
N HIS A 186 -2.70 -0.06 4.14
CA HIS A 186 -1.53 -0.90 4.37
C HIS A 186 -0.31 -0.10 4.83
N VAL A 187 -0.06 1.08 4.24
CA VAL A 187 1.00 2.00 4.70
C VAL A 187 0.71 2.46 6.14
N THR A 188 -0.55 2.73 6.48
CA THR A 188 -0.95 3.11 7.84
C THR A 188 -0.65 1.98 8.82
N LEU A 189 -1.07 0.75 8.52
CA LEU A 189 -0.79 -0.41 9.37
C LEU A 189 0.72 -0.66 9.49
N GLY A 190 1.45 -0.61 8.37
CA GLY A 190 2.90 -0.74 8.33
C GLY A 190 3.61 0.30 9.18
N THR A 191 3.18 1.57 9.13
CA THR A 191 3.76 2.66 9.91
C THR A 191 3.51 2.47 11.40
N ILE A 192 2.31 2.02 11.79
CA ILE A 192 1.99 1.67 13.19
C ILE A 192 2.87 0.50 13.66
N MET A 193 3.00 -0.56 12.86
CA MET A 193 3.85 -1.70 13.19
C MET A 193 5.32 -1.28 13.34
N LEU A 194 5.86 -0.48 12.42
CA LEU A 194 7.22 0.06 12.51
C LEU A 194 7.41 0.93 13.75
N ALA A 195 6.44 1.77 14.10
CA ALA A 195 6.49 2.58 15.32
C ALA A 195 6.54 1.69 16.58
N ILE A 196 5.76 0.62 16.63
CA ILE A 196 5.80 -0.37 17.73
C ILE A 196 7.17 -1.07 17.78
N ILE A 197 7.71 -1.50 16.63
CA ILE A 197 9.05 -2.11 16.56
C ILE A 197 10.12 -1.11 17.01
N TRP A 198 9.99 0.17 16.67
CA TRP A 198 10.90 1.22 17.12
C TRP A 198 10.87 1.39 18.63
N LEU A 199 9.69 1.43 19.24
CA LEU A 199 9.53 1.46 20.70
C LEU A 199 10.10 0.20 21.38
N ARG A 200 9.96 -0.98 20.76
CA ARG A 200 10.56 -2.23 21.25
C ARG A 200 12.09 -2.22 21.13
N CYS A 201 12.65 -1.62 20.07
CA CYS A 201 14.09 -1.41 19.94
C CYS A 201 14.61 -0.47 21.04
N LEU A 202 13.88 0.60 21.36
CA LEU A 202 14.22 1.52 22.46
C LEU A 202 14.30 0.79 23.80
N LYS A 203 13.38 -0.14 24.06
CA LYS A 203 13.37 -1.00 25.26
C LYS A 203 14.38 -2.16 25.21
N GLY A 204 15.06 -2.38 24.08
CA GLY A 204 16.06 -3.43 23.93
C GLY A 204 15.50 -4.84 23.82
N HIS A 205 14.28 -5.01 23.30
CA HIS A 205 13.62 -6.32 23.17
C HIS A 205 14.18 -7.20 22.04
N PHE A 206 15.20 -6.74 21.30
CA PHE A 206 15.75 -7.44 20.14
C PHE A 206 17.25 -7.60 20.28
N SER A 207 17.76 -8.72 19.77
CA SER A 207 19.18 -9.03 19.68
C SER A 207 19.59 -9.30 18.24
N LYS A 208 20.89 -9.43 17.99
CA LYS A 208 21.43 -9.76 16.66
C LYS A 208 20.95 -11.12 16.12
N ASP A 209 20.58 -12.05 17.01
CA ASP A 209 20.19 -13.42 16.64
C ASP A 209 18.67 -13.63 16.79
N ASP A 210 18.01 -12.82 17.62
CA ASP A 210 16.56 -12.89 17.88
C ASP A 210 15.90 -11.54 17.64
N HIS A 211 15.34 -11.40 16.44
CA HIS A 211 14.68 -10.18 15.97
C HIS A 211 13.65 -10.45 14.86
N PHE A 212 13.03 -11.64 14.85
CA PHE A 212 12.08 -12.02 13.80
C PHE A 212 10.95 -10.99 13.63
N ALA A 213 10.39 -10.45 14.72
CA ALA A 213 9.31 -9.45 14.61
C ALA A 213 9.77 -8.17 13.88
N PHE A 214 11.05 -7.77 14.02
CA PHE A 214 11.60 -6.69 13.21
C PHE A 214 11.66 -7.10 11.73
N GLU A 215 12.19 -8.29 11.43
CA GLU A 215 12.30 -8.79 10.05
C GLU A 215 10.93 -8.91 9.37
N ALA A 216 9.93 -9.43 10.06
CA ALA A 216 8.56 -9.56 9.57
C ALA A 216 7.96 -8.20 9.19
N VAL A 217 8.10 -7.18 10.05
CA VAL A 217 7.59 -5.84 9.77
C VAL A 217 8.39 -5.16 8.66
N ALA A 218 9.70 -5.40 8.56
CA ALA A 218 10.52 -4.90 7.45
C ALA A 218 10.13 -5.56 6.11
N TRP A 219 9.85 -6.87 6.09
CA TRP A 219 9.34 -7.56 4.90
C TRP A 219 7.98 -7.00 4.47
N TYR A 220 7.08 -6.76 5.42
CA TYR A 220 5.80 -6.10 5.14
C TYR A 220 6.00 -4.71 4.55
N TRP A 221 6.90 -3.91 5.11
CA TRP A 221 7.18 -2.56 4.63
C TRP A 221 7.69 -2.56 3.18
N HIS A 222 8.64 -3.44 2.85
CA HIS A 222 9.10 -3.59 1.47
C HIS A 222 8.02 -4.10 0.52
N PHE A 223 7.12 -4.97 0.98
CA PHE A 223 5.94 -5.35 0.20
C PHE A 223 5.09 -4.13 -0.15
N VAL A 224 4.82 -3.26 0.83
CA VAL A 224 4.05 -2.02 0.64
C VAL A 224 4.74 -1.07 -0.35
N ASP A 225 6.08 -0.97 -0.30
CA ASP A 225 6.87 -0.20 -1.28
C ASP A 225 6.69 -0.74 -2.72
N VAL A 226 6.74 -2.07 -2.90
CA VAL A 226 6.59 -2.70 -4.22
C VAL A 226 5.20 -2.48 -4.79
N VAL A 227 4.15 -2.60 -3.97
CA VAL A 227 2.78 -2.31 -4.39
C VAL A 227 2.64 -0.85 -4.84
N TRP A 228 3.27 0.09 -4.12
CA TRP A 228 3.26 1.50 -4.51
C TRP A 228 3.89 1.74 -5.88
N LEU A 229 5.01 1.09 -6.20
CA LEU A 229 5.62 1.21 -7.53
C LEU A 229 4.68 0.72 -8.64
N GLY A 230 3.93 -0.36 -8.38
CA GLY A 230 2.87 -0.82 -9.27
C GLY A 230 1.78 0.24 -9.45
N LEU A 231 1.32 0.85 -8.36
CA LEU A 231 0.31 1.92 -8.39
C LEU A 231 0.82 3.14 -9.17
N PHE A 232 2.02 3.62 -8.86
CA PHE A 232 2.64 4.76 -9.54
C PHE A 232 2.67 4.52 -11.06
N LEU A 233 3.12 3.34 -11.49
CA LEU A 233 3.17 3.00 -12.90
C LEU A 233 1.79 2.88 -13.55
N PHE A 234 0.89 2.04 -13.02
CA PHE A 234 -0.35 1.67 -13.71
C PHE A 234 -1.51 2.63 -13.51
N VAL A 235 -1.49 3.45 -12.44
CA VAL A 235 -2.57 4.37 -12.08
C VAL A 235 -2.24 5.82 -12.45
N TYR A 236 -0.98 6.24 -12.24
CA TYR A 236 -0.57 7.63 -12.45
C TYR A 236 0.14 7.86 -13.79
N VAL A 237 1.04 6.95 -14.21
CA VAL A 237 1.86 7.14 -15.41
C VAL A 237 1.19 6.63 -16.68
N LEU A 238 0.72 5.39 -16.65
CA LEU A 238 0.03 4.77 -17.78
C LEU A 238 -1.41 5.26 -17.82
#